data_AF-A0A965BX89-F1
#
_entry.id   AF-A0A965BX89-F1
#
_cell.length_a   1.000
_cell.length_b   1.000
_cell.length_c   1.000
_cell.angle_alpha   90.00
_cell.angle_beta   90.00
_cell.angle_gamma   90.00
#
_symmetry.space_group_name_H-M   'P 1'
#
loop_
_entity.id
_entity.type
_entity.pdbx_description
1 polymer ?
#
loop_
_entity_poly.entity_id
_entity_poly.type
_entity_poly.pdbx_seq_one_letter_code
_entity_poly.pdbx_strand_id
1 'polypeptide(L)'
;PILQIRDIPAGASVGYGASFVAARPSRIATIAVGYADGYLRSLSGQAGAAYRGLILPMVGRVSMDLITLDVTDAPGLVPGDTVTLIGGAAPSPDDLAARAGTIGYEILTSFGARYRRAYGAG
;
A
#
# COMPACT_ATOMS: atom_id res chain seq x y z
N PRO A 1 0.31 -6.50 -7.20
CA PRO A 1 0.79 -5.78 -8.42
C PRO A 1 0.00 -4.47 -8.57
N ILE A 2 0.58 -3.48 -9.22
CA ILE A 2 -0.11 -2.22 -9.53
C ILE A 2 -1.10 -2.48 -10.66
N LEU A 3 -2.37 -2.15 -10.41
CA LEU A 3 -3.46 -2.31 -11.38
C LEU A 3 -3.55 -1.10 -12.32
N GLN A 4 -3.40 0.09 -11.75
CA GLN A 4 -3.67 1.35 -12.40
C GLN A 4 -2.79 2.43 -11.78
N ILE A 5 -2.39 3.41 -12.58
CA ILE A 5 -1.86 4.68 -12.11
C ILE A 5 -2.74 5.78 -12.72
N ARG A 6 -3.13 6.76 -11.90
CA ARG A 6 -3.91 7.93 -12.33
C ARG A 6 -3.19 9.20 -11.92
N ASP A 7 -3.04 10.12 -12.87
CA ASP A 7 -2.60 11.48 -12.60
C ASP A 7 -3.78 12.32 -12.12
N ILE A 8 -3.55 13.11 -11.07
CA ILE A 8 -4.56 14.00 -10.49
C ILE A 8 -3.98 15.40 -10.27
N PRO A 9 -4.76 16.47 -10.46
CA PRO A 9 -4.33 17.80 -10.13
C PRO A 9 -4.32 18.02 -8.60
N ALA A 10 -3.64 19.08 -8.15
CA ALA A 10 -3.77 19.55 -6.77
C ALA A 10 -5.23 19.89 -6.45
N GLY A 11 -5.66 19.59 -5.23
CA GLY A 11 -7.04 19.75 -4.76
C GLY A 11 -7.98 18.61 -5.12
N ALA A 12 -7.57 17.66 -5.97
CA ALA A 12 -8.37 16.47 -6.26
C ALA A 12 -8.34 15.47 -5.08
N SER A 13 -9.48 14.84 -4.81
CA SER A 13 -9.60 13.83 -3.76
C SER A 13 -9.49 12.40 -4.28
N VAL A 14 -8.93 11.49 -3.48
CA VAL A 14 -8.68 10.08 -3.84
C VAL A 14 -9.01 9.13 -2.68
N GLY A 15 -9.31 7.89 -3.04
CA GLY A 15 -9.56 6.80 -2.11
C GLY A 15 -11.02 6.71 -1.68
N TYR A 16 -11.33 5.64 -0.94
CA TYR A 16 -12.67 5.39 -0.45
C TYR A 16 -13.14 6.52 0.47
N GLY A 17 -14.27 7.15 0.11
CA GLY A 17 -14.85 8.28 0.84
C GLY A 17 -14.08 9.60 0.74
N ALA A 18 -13.31 9.83 -0.34
CA ALA A 18 -12.53 11.07 -0.56
C ALA A 18 -11.59 11.43 0.61
N SER A 19 -10.97 10.41 1.19
CA SER A 19 -10.21 10.52 2.45
C SER A 19 -8.82 11.14 2.29
N PHE A 20 -8.35 11.33 1.07
CA PHE A 20 -7.11 12.04 0.76
C PHE A 20 -7.39 13.16 -0.24
N VAL A 21 -6.75 14.31 -0.06
CA VAL A 21 -6.77 15.44 -0.99
C VAL A 21 -5.33 15.74 -1.39
N ALA A 22 -5.07 15.76 -2.70
CA ALA A 22 -3.73 15.98 -3.23
C ALA A 22 -3.27 17.42 -2.99
N ALA A 23 -2.15 17.61 -2.29
CA ALA A 23 -1.58 18.95 -2.06
C ALA A 23 -0.84 19.50 -3.29
N ARG A 24 -0.45 18.64 -4.24
CA ARG A 24 0.26 18.95 -5.48
C ARG A 24 -0.31 18.10 -6.63
N PRO A 25 0.02 18.38 -7.89
CA PRO A 25 -0.17 17.41 -8.96
C PRO A 25 0.50 16.09 -8.58
N SER A 26 -0.28 15.02 -8.53
CA SER A 26 0.15 13.74 -7.97
C SER A 26 -0.16 12.58 -8.90
N ARG A 27 0.62 11.51 -8.77
CA ARG A 27 0.38 10.23 -9.43
C ARG A 27 -0.05 9.21 -8.39
N ILE A 28 -1.22 8.63 -8.53
CA ILE A 28 -1.75 7.68 -7.54
C ILE A 28 -1.85 6.29 -8.16
N ALA A 29 -1.15 5.33 -7.54
CA ALA A 29 -1.21 3.93 -7.91
C ALA A 29 -2.28 3.19 -7.10
N THR A 30 -3.08 2.38 -7.77
CA THR A 30 -4.04 1.45 -7.15
C THR A 30 -3.48 0.03 -7.19
N ILE A 31 -3.52 -0.66 -6.06
CA ILE A 31 -2.97 -2.02 -5.90
C ILE A 31 -4.08 -2.97 -5.48
N ALA A 32 -4.10 -4.17 -6.07
CA ALA A 32 -4.97 -5.29 -5.68
C ALA A 32 -4.51 -5.93 -4.36
N VAL A 33 -4.70 -5.22 -3.26
CA VAL A 33 -4.55 -5.71 -1.89
C VAL A 33 -5.54 -4.91 -1.03
N GLY A 34 -6.29 -5.58 -0.17
CA GLY A 34 -7.13 -4.91 0.83
C GLY A 34 -7.28 -5.70 2.12
N TYR A 35 -8.23 -5.28 2.94
CA TYR A 35 -8.45 -5.93 4.24
C TYR A 35 -9.01 -7.34 4.12
N ALA A 36 -9.68 -7.69 3.02
CA ALA A 36 -10.15 -9.06 2.78
C ALA A 36 -8.99 -10.02 2.48
N ASP A 37 -7.83 -9.49 2.12
CA ASP A 37 -6.62 -10.27 1.96
C ASP A 37 -5.86 -10.41 3.29
N GLY A 38 -6.06 -9.48 4.23
CA GLY A 38 -5.39 -9.47 5.54
C GLY A 38 -4.62 -8.19 5.82
N TYR A 39 -4.63 -7.23 4.90
CA TYR A 39 -4.00 -5.93 5.13
C TYR A 39 -4.89 -5.06 6.03
N LEU A 40 -4.48 -4.87 7.29
CA LEU A 40 -5.36 -4.30 8.31
C LEU A 40 -5.92 -2.93 7.92
N ARG A 41 -7.23 -2.76 8.09
CA ARG A 41 -7.91 -1.49 7.77
C ARG A 41 -7.40 -0.32 8.62
N SER A 42 -6.90 -0.58 9.82
CA SER A 42 -6.28 0.40 10.72
C SER A 42 -5.03 1.05 10.13
N LEU A 43 -4.36 0.42 9.13
CA LEU A 43 -3.20 0.98 8.44
C LEU A 43 -3.53 2.11 7.44
N SER A 44 -4.81 2.44 7.29
CA SER A 44 -5.30 3.50 6.40
C SER A 44 -4.56 4.82 6.61
N GLY A 45 -3.81 5.27 5.59
CA GLY A 45 -3.05 6.52 5.62
C GLY A 45 -1.83 6.50 6.55
N GLN A 46 -1.49 5.36 7.14
CA GLN A 46 -0.39 5.23 8.09
C GLN A 46 0.73 4.33 7.56
N ALA A 47 0.49 3.52 6.53
CA ALA A 47 1.49 2.62 5.96
C ALA A 47 2.17 3.18 4.70
N GLY A 48 3.00 2.35 4.07
CA GLY A 48 3.64 2.64 2.79
C GLY A 48 4.16 1.35 2.15
N ALA A 49 4.64 1.47 0.92
CA ALA A 49 5.29 0.38 0.19
C ALA A 49 6.71 0.81 -0.22
N ALA A 50 7.53 -0.15 -0.63
CA ALA A 50 8.81 0.11 -1.26
C ALA A 50 8.81 -0.30 -2.73
N TYR A 51 9.43 0.53 -3.57
CA TYR A 51 9.72 0.23 -4.97
C TYR A 51 11.13 0.67 -5.31
N ARG A 52 12.01 -0.27 -5.68
CA ARG A 52 13.42 -0.01 -6.04
C ARG A 52 14.16 0.88 -5.01
N GLY A 53 13.90 0.66 -3.72
CA GLY A 53 14.50 1.43 -2.62
C GLY A 53 13.81 2.75 -2.27
N LEU A 54 12.80 3.16 -3.05
CA LEU A 54 11.97 4.34 -2.75
C LEU A 54 10.76 3.95 -1.89
N ILE A 55 10.49 4.71 -0.84
CA ILE A 55 9.26 4.59 -0.05
C ILE A 55 8.12 5.34 -0.72
N LEU A 56 7.04 4.63 -0.97
CA LEU A 56 5.79 5.10 -1.55
C LEU A 56 4.74 5.19 -0.43
N PRO A 57 4.36 6.38 0.03
CA PRO A 57 3.42 6.51 1.13
C PRO A 57 2.01 6.06 0.72
N MET A 58 1.31 5.38 1.62
CA MET A 58 -0.09 5.06 1.43
C MET A 58 -0.94 6.31 1.60
N VAL A 59 -1.85 6.54 0.66
CA VAL A 59 -2.81 7.64 0.72
C VAL A 59 -4.23 7.08 0.75
N GLY A 60 -5.13 7.73 1.50
CA GLY A 60 -6.51 7.28 1.66
C GLY A 60 -6.65 6.02 2.52
N ARG A 61 -7.78 5.33 2.35
CA ARG A 61 -8.16 4.18 3.18
C ARG A 61 -7.90 2.84 2.52
N VAL A 62 -7.61 1.83 3.34
CA VAL A 62 -7.66 0.42 2.92
C VAL A 62 -9.12 0.05 2.64
N SER A 63 -9.39 -0.40 1.42
CA SER A 63 -10.68 -0.94 0.99
C SER A 63 -10.69 -2.46 1.09
N MET A 64 -11.81 -3.10 0.70
CA MET A 64 -11.93 -4.56 0.77
C MET A 64 -10.81 -5.27 0.00
N ASP A 65 -10.55 -4.82 -1.22
CA ASP A 65 -9.58 -5.47 -2.12
C ASP A 65 -8.52 -4.49 -2.68
N LEU A 66 -8.56 -3.21 -2.27
CA LEU A 66 -7.72 -2.15 -2.85
C LEU A 66 -7.06 -1.24 -1.80
N ILE A 67 -5.83 -0.84 -2.10
CA ILE A 67 -5.12 0.28 -1.47
C ILE A 67 -4.62 1.25 -2.53
N THR A 68 -4.31 2.47 -2.10
CA THR A 68 -3.76 3.53 -2.94
C THR A 68 -2.43 4.05 -2.38
N LEU A 69 -1.45 4.26 -3.25
CA LEU A 69 -0.14 4.84 -2.92
C LEU A 69 0.10 6.11 -3.72
N ASP A 70 0.70 7.11 -3.10
CA ASP A 70 1.27 8.24 -3.83
C ASP A 70 2.61 7.80 -4.45
N VAL A 71 2.67 7.84 -5.77
CA VAL A 71 3.81 7.43 -6.60
C VAL A 71 4.35 8.59 -7.42
N THR A 72 4.04 9.83 -7.02
CA THR A 72 4.47 11.05 -7.70
C THR A 72 5.98 11.11 -7.88
N ASP A 73 6.73 10.70 -6.86
CA ASP A 73 8.21 10.71 -6.88
C ASP A 73 8.81 9.43 -7.50
N ALA A 74 7.98 8.57 -8.09
CA ALA A 74 8.38 7.32 -8.76
C ALA A 74 8.01 7.36 -10.26
N PRO A 75 8.61 8.23 -11.09
CA PRO A 75 8.13 8.48 -12.43
C PRO A 75 8.18 7.25 -13.36
N GLY A 76 9.13 6.33 -13.13
CA GLY A 76 9.29 5.10 -13.91
C GLY A 76 8.37 3.94 -13.49
N LEU A 77 7.54 4.12 -12.47
CA LEU A 77 6.57 3.12 -12.04
C LEU A 77 5.42 3.03 -13.04
N VAL A 78 5.09 1.82 -13.48
CA VAL A 78 4.03 1.55 -14.46
C VAL A 78 3.06 0.46 -13.97
N PRO A 79 1.82 0.40 -14.50
CA PRO A 79 0.93 -0.73 -14.24
C PRO A 79 1.60 -2.07 -14.57
N GLY A 80 1.36 -3.08 -13.74
CA GLY A 80 2.04 -4.38 -13.81
C GLY A 80 3.27 -4.51 -12.90
N ASP A 81 3.90 -3.39 -12.51
CA ASP A 81 5.00 -3.42 -11.57
C ASP A 81 4.57 -3.97 -10.19
N THR A 82 5.55 -4.53 -9.48
CA THR A 82 5.39 -5.03 -8.11
C THR A 82 6.00 -4.06 -7.12
N VAL A 83 5.35 -3.93 -5.97
CA VAL A 83 5.84 -3.14 -4.83
C VAL A 83 5.84 -4.04 -3.60
N THR A 84 6.77 -3.76 -2.69
CA THR A 84 6.87 -4.50 -1.43
C THR A 84 6.05 -3.78 -0.37
N LEU A 85 5.06 -4.43 0.23
CA LEU A 85 4.23 -3.83 1.27
C LEU A 85 4.79 -4.04 2.68
N ILE A 86 5.52 -5.14 2.90
CA ILE A 86 6.04 -5.53 4.20
C ILE A 86 7.46 -6.09 4.04
N GLY A 87 8.39 -5.61 4.86
CA GLY A 87 9.76 -6.09 4.92
C GLY A 87 10.68 -5.61 3.80
N GLY A 88 11.95 -6.01 3.86
CA GLY A 88 12.99 -5.50 2.98
C GLY A 88 13.18 -4.00 3.20
N ALA A 89 12.97 -3.19 2.15
CA ALA A 89 12.99 -1.74 2.26
C ALA A 89 11.63 -1.14 2.68
N ALA A 90 10.55 -1.92 2.74
CA ALA A 90 9.24 -1.47 3.23
C ALA A 90 9.17 -1.58 4.76
N PRO A 91 8.14 -1.01 5.42
CA PRO A 91 7.95 -1.16 6.86
C PRO A 91 7.99 -2.63 7.29
N SER A 92 8.65 -2.91 8.42
CA SER A 92 8.67 -4.25 9.01
C SER A 92 7.27 -4.63 9.54
N PRO A 93 7.01 -5.92 9.83
CA PRO A 93 5.79 -6.34 10.50
C PRO A 93 5.57 -5.59 11.83
N ASP A 94 6.64 -5.35 12.60
CA ASP A 94 6.55 -4.65 13.88
C ASP A 94 6.26 -3.15 13.70
N ASP A 95 6.81 -2.51 12.66
CA ASP A 95 6.47 -1.13 12.32
C ASP A 95 4.99 -0.98 11.98
N LEU A 96 4.46 -1.92 11.20
CA LEU A 96 3.05 -1.93 10.83
C LEU A 96 2.16 -2.24 12.03
N ALA A 97 2.58 -3.14 12.90
CA ALA A 97 1.88 -3.47 14.12
C ALA A 97 1.77 -2.25 15.06
N ALA A 98 2.87 -1.53 15.26
CA ALA A 98 2.88 -0.31 16.07
C ALA A 98 1.91 0.75 15.54
N ARG A 99 1.83 0.92 14.21
CA ARG A 99 0.89 1.84 13.56
C ARG A 99 -0.56 1.36 13.67
N ALA A 100 -0.77 0.06 13.48
CA ALA A 100 -2.09 -0.57 13.53
C ALA A 100 -2.65 -0.76 14.95
N GLY A 101 -1.84 -0.55 15.99
CA GLY A 101 -2.23 -0.79 17.39
C GLY A 101 -2.30 -2.28 17.75
N THR A 102 -1.42 -3.10 17.18
CA THR A 102 -1.35 -4.56 17.38
C THR A 102 0.10 -5.04 17.52
N ILE A 103 0.36 -6.34 17.40
CA ILE A 103 1.65 -7.02 17.42
C ILE A 103 2.02 -7.57 16.03
N GLY A 104 3.31 -7.70 15.74
CA GLY A 104 3.80 -8.18 14.43
C GLY A 104 3.26 -9.55 14.04
N TYR A 105 2.95 -10.42 15.02
CA TYR A 105 2.33 -11.71 14.77
C TYR A 105 0.97 -11.57 14.08
N GLU A 106 0.11 -10.64 14.52
CA GLU A 106 -1.19 -10.42 13.91
C GLU A 106 -1.06 -9.90 12.47
N ILE A 107 -0.06 -9.07 12.18
CA ILE A 107 0.23 -8.63 10.81
C ILE A 107 0.51 -9.82 9.90
N LEU A 108 1.33 -10.77 10.35
CA LEU A 108 1.72 -11.93 9.55
C LEU A 108 0.62 -12.99 9.44
N THR A 109 -0.16 -13.21 10.51
CA THR A 109 -1.22 -14.23 10.52
C THR A 109 -2.54 -13.76 9.93
N SER A 110 -2.73 -12.45 9.78
CA SER A 110 -3.94 -11.90 9.13
C SER A 110 -4.01 -12.22 7.64
N PHE A 111 -2.90 -12.57 7.00
CA PHE A 111 -2.86 -12.91 5.58
C PHE A 111 -3.59 -14.22 5.29
N GLY A 112 -4.74 -14.09 4.62
CA GLY A 112 -5.60 -15.20 4.26
C GLY A 112 -5.09 -16.05 3.09
N ALA A 113 -5.93 -16.96 2.62
CA ALA A 113 -5.61 -17.92 1.56
C ALA A 113 -5.51 -17.31 0.15
N ARG A 114 -5.89 -16.03 -0.04
CA ARG A 114 -5.91 -15.37 -1.36
C ARG A 114 -4.51 -15.08 -1.92
N TYR A 115 -3.47 -15.14 -1.09
CA TYR A 115 -2.09 -14.92 -1.54
C TYR A 115 -1.48 -16.18 -2.14
N ARG A 116 -0.82 -16.00 -3.29
CA ARG A 116 0.12 -16.99 -3.82
C ARG A 116 1.36 -17.01 -2.91
N ARG A 117 1.59 -18.14 -2.24
CA ARG A 117 2.80 -18.38 -1.45
C ARG A 117 3.90 -18.92 -2.36
N ALA A 118 5.04 -18.25 -2.38
CA ALA A 118 6.26 -18.73 -3.02
C ALA A 118 7.33 -18.85 -1.93
N TYR A 119 7.98 -20.00 -1.85
CA TYR A 119 9.06 -20.26 -0.89
C TYR A 119 10.38 -20.20 -1.65
N GLY A 120 11.22 -19.22 -1.32
CA GLY A 120 12.59 -19.19 -1.81
C GLY A 120 13.44 -20.18 -1.02
N ALA A 121 14.26 -20.98 -1.70
CA ALA A 121 15.39 -21.63 -1.05
C ALA A 121 16.34 -20.53 -0.59
N GLY A 122 16.74 -20.58 0.69
CA GLY A 122 17.67 -19.62 1.29
C GLY A 122 19.06 -19.67 0.66
#